data_AF-A0A6J2QLX5-F1
#
_entry.id   AF-A0A6J2QLX5-F1
#
_cell.length_a   1.000
_cell.length_b   1.000
_cell.length_c   1.000
_cell.angle_alpha   90.00
_cell.angle_beta   90.00
_cell.angle_gamma   90.00
#
_symmetry.space_group_name_H-M   'P 1'
#
loop_
_entity.id
_entity.type
_entity.pdbx_description
1 polymer ?
#
loop_
_entity_poly.entity_id
_entity_poly.type
_entity_poly.pdbx_seq_one_letter_code
_entity_poly.pdbx_strand_id
1 'polypeptide(L)'
;MLELFDPGRDLHTLLVDEILHSIFFLGNIHVPPFSPQRILGEEMFNGLRETFPRPFKLYSSQVPKRSPFSCLLDMIVDLKGQENEQEIIAMLQNFISKIQQGRNSKPLVSSTICVSQSTDIRYYGVSMSTSGRIPGKIMVSASCFSSWDEYVAGAVITYHPAKDKKTYFDGTIILPETVRCQAFSLLRGGSIMPPCRSCENLFGLTTDDTQEWGYGNCAEAESVSNLFKKVQEVREEARPTSTTCTPENRMKAEEAVKRDLKNLLKEKKFNWDNNFYTPERV
;
A
#
# COMPACT_ATOMS: atom_id res chain seq x y z
N MET A 1 0.03 40.25 8.02
CA MET A 1 -0.61 39.08 8.67
C MET A 1 -0.85 38.00 7.62
N LEU A 2 0.22 37.61 6.92
CA LEU A 2 0.23 36.63 5.84
C LEU A 2 1.68 36.13 5.75
N GLU A 3 2.09 35.30 6.71
CA GLU A 3 3.29 34.49 6.58
C GLU A 3 3.06 33.15 7.27
N LEU A 4 3.64 32.10 6.66
CA LEU A 4 3.79 30.72 7.13
C LEU A 4 2.66 29.73 6.76
N PHE A 5 2.40 29.58 5.47
CA PHE A 5 2.05 28.25 4.93
C PHE A 5 3.35 27.56 4.54
N ASP A 6 3.77 26.56 5.31
CA ASP A 6 4.77 25.56 4.93
C ASP A 6 4.02 24.29 4.50
N PRO A 7 3.81 24.08 3.19
CA PRO A 7 3.03 22.94 2.69
C PRO A 7 3.61 21.58 3.10
N GLY A 8 4.93 21.51 3.36
CA GLY A 8 5.62 20.28 3.75
C GLY A 8 5.27 19.80 5.16
N ARG A 9 5.13 20.74 6.11
CA ARG A 9 4.70 20.40 7.48
C ARG A 9 3.29 19.82 7.54
N ASP A 10 2.39 20.27 6.67
CA ASP A 10 1.00 19.81 6.62
C ASP A 10 0.91 18.36 6.09
N LEU A 11 1.66 18.05 5.03
CA LEU A 11 1.71 16.69 4.47
C LEU A 11 2.29 15.68 5.47
N HIS A 12 3.39 15.99 6.13
CA HIS A 12 4.05 15.07 7.05
C HIS A 12 3.18 14.80 8.28
N THR A 13 2.44 15.80 8.75
CA THR A 13 1.48 15.65 9.85
C THR A 13 0.37 14.66 9.48
N LEU A 14 -0.21 14.78 8.28
CA LEU A 14 -1.21 13.84 7.76
C LEU A 14 -0.65 12.41 7.60
N LEU A 15 0.61 12.29 7.15
CA LEU A 15 1.28 10.99 6.98
C LEU A 15 1.57 10.33 8.33
N VAL A 16 1.99 11.08 9.35
CA VAL A 16 2.17 10.57 10.72
C VAL A 16 0.83 10.10 11.31
N ASP A 17 -0.23 10.88 11.13
CA ASP A 17 -1.58 10.51 11.55
C ASP A 17 -2.03 9.18 10.93
N GLU A 18 -1.86 9.02 9.61
CA GLU A 18 -2.18 7.78 8.89
C GLU A 18 -1.29 6.59 9.34
N ILE A 19 0.00 6.83 9.59
CA ILE A 19 0.94 5.81 10.09
C ILE A 19 0.49 5.29 11.46
N LEU A 20 0.16 6.18 12.39
CA LEU A 20 -0.28 5.81 13.73
C LEU A 20 -1.54 4.96 13.65
N HIS A 21 -2.53 5.36 12.86
CA HIS A 21 -3.76 4.58 12.69
C HIS A 21 -3.47 3.19 12.11
N SER A 22 -2.65 3.11 11.06
CA SER A 22 -2.30 1.85 10.41
C SER A 22 -1.54 0.89 11.35
N ILE A 23 -0.59 1.41 12.14
CA ILE A 23 0.13 0.62 13.15
C ILE A 23 -0.82 0.12 14.24
N PHE A 24 -1.69 0.99 14.78
CA PHE A 24 -2.63 0.61 15.84
C PHE A 24 -3.67 -0.39 15.35
N PHE A 25 -4.17 -0.22 14.12
CA PHE A 25 -5.06 -1.18 13.49
C PHE A 25 -4.40 -2.55 13.38
N LEU A 26 -3.18 -2.62 12.84
CA LEU A 26 -2.42 -3.87 12.70
C LEU A 26 -2.08 -4.51 14.05
N GLY A 27 -1.80 -3.69 15.07
CA GLY A 27 -1.63 -4.13 16.46
C GLY A 27 -2.91 -4.71 17.06
N ASN A 28 -4.06 -4.10 16.78
CA ASN A 28 -5.37 -4.54 17.27
C ASN A 28 -5.81 -5.88 16.68
N ILE A 29 -5.55 -6.12 15.40
CA ILE A 29 -5.88 -7.40 14.72
C ILE A 29 -4.79 -8.48 14.88
N HIS A 30 -3.70 -8.18 15.59
CA HIS A 30 -2.65 -9.14 15.93
C HIS A 30 -3.15 -10.17 16.95
N VAL A 31 -2.51 -11.34 17.00
CA VAL A 31 -2.82 -12.40 17.99
C VAL A 31 -1.54 -12.78 18.74
N PRO A 32 -1.40 -12.42 20.05
CA PRO A 32 -2.33 -11.63 20.86
C PRO A 32 -2.34 -10.13 20.48
N PRO A 33 -3.43 -9.38 20.71
CA PRO A 33 -3.49 -7.96 20.36
C PRO A 33 -2.46 -7.09 21.10
N PHE A 34 -2.04 -6.00 20.45
CA PHE A 34 -1.21 -4.94 21.04
C PHE A 34 -1.99 -3.63 21.09
N SER A 35 -2.14 -3.06 22.29
CA SER A 35 -2.75 -1.73 22.46
C SER A 35 -1.78 -0.61 22.03
N PRO A 36 -2.28 0.57 21.65
CA PRO A 36 -1.44 1.73 21.36
C PRO A 36 -0.46 2.07 22.48
N GLN A 37 -0.89 1.98 23.76
CA GLN A 37 -0.03 2.18 24.94
C GLN A 37 1.15 1.21 24.94
N ARG A 38 0.89 -0.08 24.64
CA ARG A 38 1.93 -1.11 24.61
C ARG A 38 2.90 -0.93 23.44
N ILE A 39 2.44 -0.37 22.33
CA ILE A 39 3.26 -0.10 21.14
C ILE A 39 4.20 1.09 21.38
N LEU A 40 3.67 2.18 21.97
CA LEU A 40 4.39 3.45 22.12
C LEU A 40 5.18 3.58 23.44
N GLY A 41 4.74 2.90 24.50
CA GLY A 41 5.19 3.20 25.87
C GLY A 41 4.51 4.44 26.46
N GLU A 42 4.52 4.56 27.79
CA GLU A 42 3.78 5.58 28.53
C GLU A 42 4.16 7.02 28.16
N GLU A 43 5.46 7.28 27.98
CA GLU A 43 5.99 8.63 27.69
C GLU A 43 5.49 9.17 26.34
N MET A 44 5.60 8.37 25.28
CA MET A 44 5.16 8.76 23.95
C MET A 44 3.64 8.73 23.80
N PHE A 45 2.94 7.86 24.55
CA PHE A 45 1.50 7.66 24.40
C PHE A 45 0.71 8.95 24.65
N ASN A 46 0.97 9.66 25.74
CA ASN A 46 0.19 10.86 26.09
C ASN A 46 0.41 11.99 25.08
N GLY A 47 1.66 12.28 24.72
CA GLY A 47 1.97 13.32 23.73
C GLY A 47 1.35 13.03 22.37
N LEU A 48 1.53 11.80 21.85
CA LEU A 48 0.95 11.44 20.55
C LEU A 48 -0.58 11.38 20.57
N ARG A 49 -1.21 11.02 21.69
CA ARG A 49 -2.67 11.02 21.80
C ARG A 49 -3.24 12.44 21.84
N GLU A 50 -2.53 13.38 22.47
CA GLU A 50 -2.92 14.79 22.49
C GLU A 50 -2.76 15.44 21.11
N THR A 51 -1.66 15.16 20.41
CA THR A 51 -1.40 15.68 19.06
C THR A 51 -2.27 14.98 18.01
N PHE A 52 -2.33 13.65 18.00
CA PHE A 52 -3.05 12.86 16.99
C PHE A 52 -4.17 12.05 17.66
N PRO A 53 -5.28 12.66 18.10
CA PRO A 53 -6.31 11.95 18.88
C PRO A 53 -7.09 10.91 18.05
N ARG A 54 -7.23 11.15 16.74
CA ARG A 54 -8.08 10.32 15.86
C ARG A 54 -7.57 8.90 15.65
N PRO A 55 -6.27 8.64 15.41
CA PRO A 55 -5.73 7.29 15.37
C PRO A 55 -6.10 6.46 16.60
N PHE A 56 -6.01 7.04 17.80
CA PHE A 56 -6.35 6.35 19.05
C PHE A 56 -7.85 6.10 19.23
N LYS A 57 -8.70 6.91 18.59
CA LYS A 57 -10.15 6.76 18.64
C LYS A 57 -10.68 5.75 17.62
N LEU A 58 -10.08 5.70 16.43
CA LEU A 58 -10.67 5.04 15.26
C LEU A 58 -9.93 3.77 14.82
N TYR A 59 -8.78 3.41 15.42
CA TYR A 59 -8.02 2.21 15.06
C TYR A 59 -8.78 0.89 15.28
N SER A 60 -9.85 0.90 16.09
CA SER A 60 -10.66 -0.27 16.42
C SER A 60 -11.97 -0.36 15.63
N SER A 61 -12.30 0.66 14.82
CA SER A 61 -13.54 0.72 14.05
C SER A 61 -13.35 1.00 12.56
N GLN A 62 -12.26 1.66 12.16
CA GLN A 62 -11.95 2.00 10.77
C GLN A 62 -10.72 1.26 10.26
N VAL A 63 -10.70 0.97 8.96
CA VAL A 63 -9.60 0.24 8.30
C VAL A 63 -8.66 1.25 7.61
N PRO A 64 -7.33 1.14 7.78
CA PRO A 64 -6.38 2.01 7.09
C PRO A 64 -6.41 1.81 5.57
N LYS A 65 -6.13 2.86 4.80
CA LYS A 65 -6.13 2.83 3.32
C LYS A 65 -4.87 2.16 2.73
N ARG A 66 -3.78 2.18 3.48
CA ARG A 66 -2.47 1.64 3.10
C ARG A 66 -1.61 1.31 4.32
N SER A 67 -0.52 0.58 4.08
CA SER A 67 0.39 0.12 5.13
C SER A 67 1.18 1.30 5.70
N PRO A 68 1.70 1.23 6.94
CA PRO A 68 2.45 2.34 7.52
C PRO A 68 3.73 2.65 6.73
N PHE A 69 4.33 1.64 6.09
CA PHE A 69 5.56 1.82 5.31
C PHE A 69 5.32 2.56 3.98
N SER A 70 4.10 2.48 3.43
CA SER A 70 3.69 3.28 2.26
C SER A 70 3.65 4.78 2.60
N CYS A 71 3.07 5.15 3.74
CA CYS A 71 3.09 6.54 4.20
C CYS A 71 4.51 7.04 4.51
N LEU A 72 5.38 6.17 5.05
CA LEU A 72 6.79 6.49 5.26
C LEU A 72 7.54 6.74 3.94
N LEU A 73 7.26 5.94 2.91
CA LEU A 73 7.81 6.15 1.58
C LEU A 73 7.46 7.55 1.07
N ASP A 74 6.19 7.97 1.18
CA ASP A 74 5.77 9.31 0.76
C ASP A 74 6.55 10.42 1.48
N MET A 75 6.73 10.30 2.80
CA MET A 75 7.54 11.28 3.56
C MET A 75 8.98 11.32 3.06
N ILE A 76 9.59 10.16 2.78
CA ILE A 76 10.97 10.09 2.30
C ILE A 76 11.09 10.66 0.89
N VAL A 77 10.13 10.38 0.00
CA VAL A 77 10.10 10.93 -1.36
C VAL A 77 9.97 12.45 -1.32
N ASP A 78 9.11 12.99 -0.46
CA ASP A 78 8.95 14.44 -0.27
C ASP A 78 10.24 15.08 0.28
N LEU A 79 10.88 14.46 1.26
CA LEU A 79 12.14 14.94 1.84
C LEU A 79 13.32 14.89 0.86
N LYS A 80 13.36 13.89 -0.01
CA LYS A 80 14.49 13.64 -0.91
C LYS A 80 14.32 14.24 -2.29
N GLY A 81 13.11 14.54 -2.72
CA GLY A 81 12.84 14.82 -4.12
C GLY A 81 12.65 13.52 -4.90
N GLN A 82 11.60 13.50 -5.72
CA GLN A 82 11.13 12.34 -6.46
C GLN A 82 12.16 11.82 -7.49
N GLU A 83 13.11 12.65 -7.89
CA GLU A 83 14.21 12.34 -8.79
C GLU A 83 15.39 11.60 -8.12
N ASN A 84 15.46 11.54 -6.78
CA ASN A 84 16.61 11.00 -6.07
C ASN A 84 16.43 9.52 -5.69
N GLU A 85 16.17 8.66 -6.68
CA GLU A 85 15.86 7.22 -6.52
C GLU A 85 16.83 6.50 -5.57
N GLN A 86 18.14 6.70 -5.76
CA GLN A 86 19.17 6.03 -4.95
C GLN A 86 19.19 6.52 -3.50
N GLU A 87 18.94 7.81 -3.27
CA GLU A 87 18.87 8.37 -1.91
C GLU A 87 17.62 7.88 -1.16
N ILE A 88 16.48 7.79 -1.86
CA ILE A 88 15.23 7.24 -1.32
C ILE A 88 15.43 5.79 -0.90
N ILE A 89 15.99 4.95 -1.78
CA ILE A 89 16.29 3.54 -1.49
C ILE A 89 17.24 3.42 -0.31
N ALA A 90 18.35 4.18 -0.30
CA ALA A 90 19.33 4.14 0.78
C ALA A 90 18.74 4.59 2.12
N MET A 91 17.88 5.62 2.14
CA MET A 91 17.21 6.08 3.34
C MET A 91 16.26 5.02 3.91
N LEU A 92 15.48 4.35 3.06
CA LEU A 92 14.60 3.25 3.47
C LEU A 92 15.39 2.07 4.04
N GLN A 93 16.49 1.67 3.39
CA GLN A 93 17.37 0.60 3.87
C GLN A 93 17.98 0.93 5.24
N ASN A 94 18.45 2.16 5.42
CA ASN A 94 18.96 2.65 6.70
C ASN A 94 17.88 2.68 7.79
N PHE A 95 16.64 3.02 7.43
CA PHE A 95 15.52 2.98 8.37
C PHE A 95 15.17 1.54 8.78
N ILE A 96 15.10 0.62 7.82
CA ILE A 96 14.83 -0.80 8.08
C ILE A 96 15.91 -1.41 8.96
N SER A 97 17.19 -1.14 8.69
CA SER A 97 18.30 -1.69 9.48
C SER A 97 18.22 -1.23 10.93
N LYS A 98 17.92 0.04 11.20
CA LYS A 98 17.71 0.57 12.56
C LYS A 98 16.54 -0.10 13.28
N ILE A 99 15.44 -0.39 12.59
CA ILE A 99 14.29 -1.10 13.19
C ILE A 99 14.65 -2.56 13.51
N GLN A 100 15.44 -3.21 12.66
CA GLN A 100 15.78 -4.63 12.79
C GLN A 100 16.88 -4.91 13.83
N GLN A 101 17.69 -3.90 14.19
CA GLN A 101 18.85 -4.02 15.10
C GLN A 101 18.56 -4.49 16.54
N GLY A 102 17.32 -4.84 16.89
CA GLY A 102 16.98 -5.26 18.26
C GLY A 102 15.95 -6.38 18.44
N ARG A 103 15.43 -7.02 17.38
CA ARG A 103 14.33 -8.00 17.52
C ARG A 103 14.34 -9.13 16.47
N ASN A 104 14.01 -10.35 16.90
CA ASN A 104 13.74 -11.52 16.03
C ASN A 104 12.36 -11.47 15.32
N SER A 105 11.60 -10.38 15.44
CA SER A 105 10.26 -10.26 14.84
C SER A 105 10.31 -9.54 13.50
N LYS A 106 9.63 -10.08 12.47
CA LYS A 106 9.39 -9.40 11.20
C LYS A 106 8.65 -8.08 11.47
N PRO A 107 9.30 -6.91 11.37
CA PRO A 107 8.64 -5.64 11.65
C PRO A 107 7.66 -5.31 10.52
N LEU A 108 6.80 -4.30 10.72
CA LEU A 108 5.91 -3.74 9.68
C LEU A 108 6.72 -2.95 8.64
N VAL A 109 7.67 -3.64 8.00
CA VAL A 109 8.59 -3.09 6.99
C VAL A 109 8.38 -3.79 5.66
N SER A 110 8.57 -3.04 4.58
CA SER A 110 8.52 -3.59 3.23
C SER A 110 9.86 -4.19 2.86
N SER A 111 9.84 -5.28 2.09
CA SER A 111 11.06 -5.92 1.59
C SER A 111 11.51 -5.37 0.24
N THR A 112 10.61 -4.69 -0.46
CA THR A 112 10.75 -4.33 -1.87
C THR A 112 10.15 -2.95 -2.10
N ILE A 113 10.80 -2.17 -2.94
CA ILE A 113 10.31 -0.90 -3.49
C ILE A 113 10.23 -1.05 -5.01
N CYS A 114 9.24 -0.44 -5.65
CA CYS A 114 9.11 -0.36 -7.09
C CYS A 114 9.08 1.09 -7.53
N VAL A 115 9.69 1.35 -8.70
CA VAL A 115 9.72 2.64 -9.36
C VAL A 115 9.11 2.50 -10.74
N SER A 116 8.04 3.26 -10.99
CA SER A 116 7.36 3.35 -12.29
C SER A 116 7.62 4.72 -12.91
N GLN A 117 7.97 4.76 -14.18
CA GLN A 117 8.45 5.97 -14.85
C GLN A 117 8.07 5.93 -16.34
N SER A 118 7.37 6.95 -16.83
CA SER A 118 7.04 7.12 -18.27
C SER A 118 7.75 8.31 -18.92
N THR A 119 8.25 9.25 -18.12
CA THR A 119 9.01 10.44 -18.53
C THR A 119 10.17 10.63 -17.53
N ASP A 120 10.52 11.85 -17.15
CA ASP A 120 11.53 12.11 -16.12
C ASP A 120 10.99 11.98 -14.68
N ILE A 121 9.66 11.84 -14.52
CA ILE A 121 9.00 11.74 -13.21
C ILE A 121 8.87 10.27 -12.78
N ARG A 122 9.25 9.98 -11.53
CA ARG A 122 9.31 8.61 -10.97
C ARG A 122 8.29 8.38 -9.87
N TYR A 123 7.41 7.40 -10.01
CA TYR A 123 6.38 7.10 -9.03
C TYR A 123 6.76 5.87 -8.21
N TYR A 124 6.69 6.00 -6.90
CA TYR A 124 7.17 4.98 -5.97
C TYR A 124 6.01 4.17 -5.39
N GLY A 125 6.31 2.92 -5.05
CA GLY A 125 5.45 2.06 -4.25
C GLY A 125 6.28 1.03 -3.50
N VAL A 126 5.72 0.46 -2.44
CA VAL A 126 6.40 -0.56 -1.61
C VAL A 126 5.54 -1.81 -1.46
N SER A 127 6.20 -2.95 -1.25
CA SER A 127 5.49 -4.20 -1.02
C SER A 127 4.73 -4.17 0.30
N MET A 128 3.65 -4.94 0.40
CA MET A 128 2.79 -4.95 1.59
C MET A 128 3.58 -5.34 2.85
N SER A 129 3.69 -4.39 3.77
CA SER A 129 4.44 -4.48 5.03
C SER A 129 3.56 -4.91 6.20
N THR A 130 3.07 -6.15 6.14
CA THR A 130 2.20 -6.71 7.17
C THR A 130 2.79 -7.99 7.76
N SER A 131 2.39 -8.32 9.00
CA SER A 131 2.77 -9.59 9.64
C SER A 131 1.66 -10.63 9.44
N GLY A 132 1.84 -11.49 8.44
CA GLY A 132 0.96 -12.64 8.20
C GLY A 132 -0.06 -12.45 7.07
N ARG A 133 -0.67 -13.57 6.66
CA ARG A 133 -1.50 -13.65 5.45
C ARG A 133 -2.79 -12.83 5.52
N ILE A 134 -3.49 -12.88 6.66
CA ILE A 134 -4.79 -12.20 6.82
C ILE A 134 -4.62 -10.67 6.85
N PRO A 135 -3.72 -10.08 7.66
CA PRO A 135 -3.44 -8.65 7.58
C PRO A 135 -3.08 -8.19 6.17
N GLY A 136 -2.24 -8.94 5.45
CA GLY A 136 -1.89 -8.63 4.06
C GLY A 136 -3.11 -8.58 3.14
N LYS A 137 -4.00 -9.59 3.20
CA LYS A 137 -5.25 -9.60 2.42
C LYS A 137 -6.18 -8.44 2.75
N ILE A 138 -6.28 -8.08 4.04
CA ILE A 138 -7.07 -6.92 4.49
C ILE A 138 -6.50 -5.65 3.86
N MET A 139 -5.19 -5.44 3.94
CA MET A 139 -4.54 -4.24 3.40
C MET A 139 -4.67 -4.15 1.88
N VAL A 140 -4.48 -5.25 1.14
CA VAL A 140 -4.71 -5.29 -0.31
C VAL A 140 -6.16 -4.90 -0.65
N SER A 141 -7.13 -5.48 0.05
CA SER A 141 -8.55 -5.16 -0.18
C SER A 141 -8.84 -3.69 0.13
N ALA A 142 -8.28 -3.17 1.23
CA ALA A 142 -8.43 -1.77 1.59
C ALA A 142 -7.84 -0.85 0.53
N SER A 143 -6.65 -1.18 0.01
CA SER A 143 -6.01 -0.39 -1.05
C SER A 143 -6.84 -0.39 -2.34
N CYS A 144 -7.40 -1.52 -2.75
CA CYS A 144 -8.32 -1.59 -3.90
C CYS A 144 -9.53 -0.64 -3.80
N PHE A 145 -10.07 -0.43 -2.60
CA PHE A 145 -11.28 0.39 -2.38
C PHE A 145 -11.00 1.82 -1.95
N SER A 146 -9.74 2.22 -1.80
CA SER A 146 -9.43 3.52 -1.20
C SER A 146 -8.23 4.23 -1.80
N SER A 147 -7.10 3.54 -1.94
CA SER A 147 -5.83 4.18 -2.27
C SER A 147 -5.36 3.88 -3.69
N TRP A 148 -5.73 2.77 -4.32
CA TRP A 148 -5.27 2.47 -5.67
C TRP A 148 -6.14 3.09 -6.77
N ASP A 149 -5.52 3.43 -7.89
CA ASP A 149 -6.23 3.75 -9.13
C ASP A 149 -7.16 2.60 -9.54
N GLU A 150 -8.31 2.93 -10.14
CA GLU A 150 -9.35 1.95 -10.47
C GLU A 150 -8.91 0.86 -11.48
N TYR A 151 -7.95 1.13 -12.36
CA TYR A 151 -7.44 0.13 -13.30
C TYR A 151 -6.53 -0.85 -12.56
N VAL A 152 -5.65 -0.36 -11.69
CA VAL A 152 -4.80 -1.20 -10.83
C VAL A 152 -5.65 -2.01 -9.86
N ALA A 153 -6.63 -1.38 -9.20
CA ALA A 153 -7.56 -2.06 -8.31
C ALA A 153 -8.34 -3.15 -9.07
N GLY A 154 -8.83 -2.84 -10.28
CA GLY A 154 -9.51 -3.81 -11.15
C GLY A 154 -8.63 -4.99 -11.53
N ALA A 155 -7.37 -4.75 -11.88
CA ALA A 155 -6.40 -5.82 -12.15
C ALA A 155 -6.26 -6.73 -10.93
N VAL A 156 -6.02 -6.17 -9.74
CA VAL A 156 -5.88 -6.96 -8.51
C VAL A 156 -7.17 -7.73 -8.18
N ILE A 157 -8.33 -7.08 -8.28
CA ILE A 157 -9.65 -7.67 -8.04
C ILE A 157 -9.93 -8.84 -9.00
N THR A 158 -9.30 -8.90 -10.16
CA THR A 158 -9.44 -10.04 -11.09
C THR A 158 -9.09 -11.37 -10.44
N TYR A 159 -8.07 -11.40 -9.59
CA TYR A 159 -7.57 -12.62 -8.94
C TYR A 159 -7.88 -12.65 -7.43
N HIS A 160 -7.80 -11.51 -6.74
CA HIS A 160 -8.00 -11.40 -5.29
C HIS A 160 -9.48 -11.62 -4.89
N PRO A 161 -9.82 -12.30 -3.78
CA PRO A 161 -8.96 -12.79 -2.69
C PRO A 161 -8.41 -14.21 -2.88
N ALA A 162 -8.76 -14.85 -3.98
CA ALA A 162 -8.22 -16.13 -4.40
C ALA A 162 -6.87 -15.93 -5.11
N LYS A 163 -6.42 -16.97 -5.80
CA LYS A 163 -5.32 -16.88 -6.78
C LYS A 163 -5.81 -17.14 -8.21
N ASP A 164 -7.00 -17.69 -8.36
CA ASP A 164 -7.58 -17.98 -9.66
C ASP A 164 -8.24 -16.73 -10.25
N LYS A 165 -8.10 -16.57 -11.56
CA LYS A 165 -8.77 -15.53 -12.34
C LYS A 165 -10.28 -15.72 -12.27
N LYS A 166 -11.03 -14.65 -11.97
CA LYS A 166 -12.50 -14.67 -12.07
C LYS A 166 -12.91 -14.90 -13.52
N THR A 167 -13.80 -15.86 -13.74
CA THR A 167 -14.30 -16.19 -15.08
C THR A 167 -15.23 -15.12 -15.67
N TYR A 168 -15.77 -14.24 -14.83
CA TYR A 168 -16.77 -13.23 -15.21
C TYR A 168 -16.24 -11.80 -15.18
N PHE A 169 -15.00 -11.58 -14.74
CA PHE A 169 -14.42 -10.24 -14.64
C PHE A 169 -12.91 -10.31 -14.82
N ASP A 170 -12.41 -9.48 -15.72
CA ASP A 170 -11.00 -9.40 -16.07
C ASP A 170 -10.59 -7.95 -16.29
N GLY A 171 -10.13 -7.32 -15.22
CA GLY A 171 -9.63 -5.95 -15.21
C GLY A 171 -8.11 -5.86 -15.36
N THR A 172 -7.42 -6.92 -15.79
CA THR A 172 -5.96 -6.88 -15.99
C THR A 172 -5.59 -5.83 -17.03
N ILE A 173 -4.42 -5.22 -16.84
CA ILE A 173 -3.88 -4.19 -17.73
C ILE A 173 -2.56 -4.65 -18.32
N ILE A 174 -2.17 -4.03 -19.43
CA ILE A 174 -0.83 -4.17 -20.00
C ILE A 174 -0.19 -2.81 -19.93
N LEU A 175 0.95 -2.71 -19.23
CA LEU A 175 1.70 -1.46 -19.19
C LEU A 175 2.33 -1.19 -20.56
N PRO A 176 2.27 0.06 -21.06
CA PRO A 176 2.96 0.45 -22.28
C PRO A 176 4.47 0.18 -22.18
N GLU A 177 5.10 -0.20 -23.30
CA GLU A 177 6.56 -0.43 -23.36
C GLU A 177 7.38 0.82 -23.01
N THR A 178 6.76 2.01 -23.15
CA THR A 178 7.34 3.31 -22.76
C THR A 178 7.46 3.49 -21.25
N VAL A 179 6.77 2.65 -20.45
CA VAL A 179 6.80 2.71 -18.99
C VAL A 179 7.86 1.75 -18.44
N ARG A 180 8.89 2.30 -17.80
CA ARG A 180 9.76 1.53 -16.90
C ARG A 180 8.97 1.20 -15.63
N CYS A 181 8.94 -0.06 -15.22
CA CYS A 181 8.44 -0.49 -13.91
C CYS A 181 9.46 -1.45 -13.30
N GLN A 182 10.25 -0.96 -12.33
CA GLN A 182 11.40 -1.70 -11.81
C GLN A 182 11.33 -1.86 -10.29
N ALA A 183 11.41 -3.12 -9.82
CA ALA A 183 11.50 -3.44 -8.40
C ALA A 183 12.96 -3.55 -7.92
N PHE A 184 13.19 -3.17 -6.66
CA PHE A 184 14.47 -3.25 -5.95
C PHE A 184 14.29 -3.85 -4.57
N SER A 185 15.26 -4.65 -4.13
CA SER A 185 15.26 -5.23 -2.79
C SER A 185 15.72 -4.23 -1.73
N LEU A 186 14.88 -3.98 -0.73
CA LEU A 186 15.23 -3.18 0.45
C LEU A 186 16.03 -3.99 1.49
N LEU A 187 16.10 -5.32 1.34
CA LEU A 187 16.79 -6.21 2.28
C LEU A 187 18.12 -6.76 1.73
N ARG A 188 18.35 -6.64 0.41
CA ARG A 188 19.55 -7.16 -0.27
C ARG A 188 20.30 -6.04 -0.98
N GLY A 189 20.55 -4.95 -0.28
CA GLY A 189 21.43 -3.87 -0.75
C GLY A 189 20.97 -3.17 -2.04
N GLY A 190 19.67 -3.17 -2.34
CA GLY A 190 19.12 -2.45 -3.49
C GLY A 190 19.21 -3.23 -4.79
N SER A 191 19.46 -4.54 -4.74
CA SER A 191 19.51 -5.37 -5.94
C SER A 191 18.19 -5.28 -6.72
N ILE A 192 18.31 -5.13 -8.05
CA ILE A 192 17.18 -5.21 -8.97
C ILE A 192 16.48 -6.57 -8.80
N MET A 193 15.14 -6.55 -8.81
CA MET A 193 14.33 -7.77 -8.80
C MET A 193 13.49 -7.86 -10.07
N PRO A 194 13.44 -9.03 -10.73
CA PRO A 194 12.53 -9.23 -11.83
C PRO A 194 11.07 -9.19 -11.33
N PRO A 195 10.11 -8.85 -12.20
CA PRO A 195 8.69 -9.01 -11.87
C PRO A 195 8.39 -10.45 -11.49
N CYS A 196 7.44 -10.67 -10.59
CA CYS A 196 6.94 -12.02 -10.28
C CYS A 196 5.78 -12.42 -11.20
N ARG A 197 5.39 -13.70 -11.20
CA ARG A 197 4.27 -14.21 -12.00
C ARG A 197 2.95 -13.46 -11.76
N SER A 198 2.71 -13.02 -10.53
CA SER A 198 1.51 -12.23 -10.21
C SER A 198 1.55 -10.85 -10.86
N CYS A 199 2.73 -10.22 -10.94
CA CYS A 199 2.88 -8.91 -11.59
C CYS A 199 2.76 -9.02 -13.11
N GLU A 200 3.27 -10.09 -13.71
CA GLU A 200 3.04 -10.43 -15.12
C GLU A 200 1.54 -10.55 -15.41
N ASN A 201 0.84 -11.35 -14.61
CA ASN A 201 -0.59 -11.59 -14.77
C ASN A 201 -1.46 -10.33 -14.58
N LEU A 202 -1.01 -9.37 -13.76
CA LEU A 202 -1.77 -8.14 -13.46
C LEU A 202 -1.50 -7.01 -14.45
N PHE A 203 -0.24 -6.84 -14.83
CA PHE A 203 0.28 -5.63 -15.47
C PHE A 203 0.99 -5.90 -16.81
N GLY A 204 1.07 -7.15 -17.27
CA GLY A 204 1.78 -7.53 -18.49
C GLY A 204 3.30 -7.43 -18.38
N LEU A 205 3.85 -7.43 -17.16
CA LEU A 205 5.29 -7.35 -16.93
C LEU A 205 5.98 -8.69 -17.22
N THR A 206 6.62 -8.82 -18.39
CA THR A 206 7.33 -10.03 -18.81
C THR A 206 8.35 -10.50 -17.76
N THR A 207 8.33 -11.79 -17.44
CA THR A 207 9.26 -12.41 -16.51
C THR A 207 9.40 -13.90 -16.78
N ASP A 208 10.58 -14.45 -16.50
CA ASP A 208 10.83 -15.89 -16.45
C ASP A 208 10.69 -16.45 -15.01
N ASP A 209 10.38 -15.59 -14.02
CA ASP A 209 10.20 -16.01 -12.63
C ASP A 209 8.89 -16.79 -12.46
N THR A 210 8.98 -17.98 -11.86
CA THR A 210 7.83 -18.85 -11.58
C THR A 210 7.18 -18.54 -10.23
N GLN A 211 7.80 -17.70 -9.40
CA GLN A 211 7.30 -17.35 -8.08
C GLN A 211 6.00 -16.53 -8.19
N GLU A 212 4.93 -17.05 -7.58
CA GLU A 212 3.62 -16.40 -7.54
C GLU A 212 3.25 -15.96 -6.12
N TRP A 213 3.38 -14.66 -5.84
CA TRP A 213 2.95 -14.03 -4.60
C TRP A 213 1.43 -13.79 -4.59
N GLY A 214 0.89 -13.39 -3.43
CA GLY A 214 -0.50 -12.92 -3.39
C GLY A 214 -0.69 -11.69 -4.28
N TYR A 215 -1.71 -11.70 -5.13
CA TYR A 215 -2.04 -10.57 -6.02
C TYR A 215 -2.25 -9.28 -5.21
N GLY A 216 -1.60 -8.20 -5.64
CA GLY A 216 -1.60 -6.91 -4.93
C GLY A 216 -0.55 -6.75 -3.82
N ASN A 217 0.19 -7.80 -3.43
CA ASN A 217 1.21 -7.66 -2.38
C ASN A 217 2.50 -6.97 -2.87
N CYS A 218 2.77 -7.02 -4.17
CA CYS A 218 3.99 -6.52 -4.77
C CYS A 218 4.01 -4.98 -4.83
N ALA A 219 5.21 -4.40 -4.84
CA ALA A 219 5.41 -2.96 -4.80
C ALA A 219 4.90 -2.26 -6.08
N GLU A 220 4.86 -3.00 -7.19
CA GLU A 220 4.39 -2.61 -8.50
C GLU A 220 2.96 -2.08 -8.45
N ALA A 221 2.06 -2.69 -7.66
CA ALA A 221 0.67 -2.25 -7.58
C ALA A 221 0.56 -0.80 -7.10
N GLU A 222 1.26 -0.45 -6.03
CA GLU A 222 1.25 0.92 -5.52
C GLU A 222 1.98 1.89 -6.47
N SER A 223 3.14 1.50 -6.99
CA SER A 223 3.94 2.33 -7.88
C SER A 223 3.21 2.68 -9.18
N VAL A 224 2.59 1.68 -9.84
CA VAL A 224 1.78 1.87 -11.04
C VAL A 224 0.52 2.67 -10.75
N SER A 225 -0.14 2.42 -9.62
CA SER A 225 -1.30 3.21 -9.20
C SER A 225 -0.93 4.69 -9.05
N ASN A 226 0.23 4.99 -8.43
CA ASN A 226 0.68 6.36 -8.25
C ASN A 226 1.04 7.05 -9.57
N LEU A 227 1.61 6.30 -10.53
CA LEU A 227 1.80 6.77 -11.91
C LEU A 227 0.45 7.12 -12.57
N PHE A 228 -0.52 6.21 -12.54
CA PHE A 228 -1.80 6.38 -13.24
C PHE A 228 -2.62 7.55 -12.70
N LYS A 229 -2.57 7.82 -11.40
CA LYS A 229 -3.24 8.99 -10.80
C LYS A 229 -2.67 10.34 -11.28
N LYS A 230 -1.48 10.36 -11.89
CA LYS A 230 -0.75 11.58 -12.21
C LYS A 230 -0.43 11.72 -13.70
N VAL A 231 -0.39 10.62 -14.44
CA VAL A 231 -0.09 10.59 -15.88
C VAL A 231 -1.27 9.92 -16.60
N GLN A 232 -2.24 10.72 -17.00
CA GLN A 232 -3.49 10.23 -17.59
C GLN A 232 -3.24 9.53 -18.93
N GLU A 233 -2.28 10.00 -19.72
CA GLU A 233 -1.96 9.44 -21.03
C GLU A 233 -1.57 7.97 -20.91
N VAL A 234 -0.65 7.65 -19.99
CA VAL A 234 -0.22 6.28 -19.71
C VAL A 234 -1.36 5.44 -19.18
N ARG A 235 -2.17 6.01 -18.28
CA ARG A 235 -3.35 5.34 -17.72
C ARG A 235 -4.33 4.94 -18.82
N GLU A 236 -4.60 5.83 -19.78
CA GLU A 236 -5.52 5.54 -20.88
C GLU A 236 -4.96 4.55 -21.90
N GLU A 237 -3.65 4.60 -22.16
CA GLU A 237 -2.98 3.61 -23.01
C GLU A 237 -3.05 2.20 -22.39
N ALA A 238 -2.95 2.10 -21.06
CA ALA A 238 -3.05 0.86 -20.30
C ALA A 238 -4.49 0.40 -20.00
N ARG A 239 -5.52 1.06 -20.55
CA ARG A 239 -6.92 0.78 -20.23
C ARG A 239 -7.25 -0.71 -20.41
N PRO A 240 -7.95 -1.36 -19.45
CA PRO A 240 -8.39 -2.75 -19.60
C PRO A 240 -9.20 -2.96 -20.89
N THR A 241 -8.85 -3.98 -21.67
CA THR A 241 -9.47 -4.27 -22.99
C THR A 241 -10.41 -5.47 -23.00
N SER A 242 -10.48 -6.23 -21.90
CA SER A 242 -11.33 -7.43 -21.81
C SER A 242 -12.81 -7.08 -21.95
N THR A 243 -13.53 -7.84 -22.77
CA THR A 243 -14.99 -7.70 -22.95
C THR A 243 -15.78 -7.99 -21.67
N THR A 244 -15.17 -8.68 -20.70
CA THR A 244 -15.78 -8.94 -19.39
C THR A 244 -15.58 -7.81 -18.39
N CYS A 245 -14.74 -6.82 -18.67
CA CYS A 245 -14.51 -5.64 -17.83
C CYS A 245 -15.65 -4.60 -17.99
N THR A 246 -16.90 -5.04 -17.82
CA THR A 246 -18.07 -4.14 -17.83
C THR A 246 -18.30 -3.53 -16.43
N PRO A 247 -19.02 -2.40 -16.33
CA PRO A 247 -19.38 -1.81 -15.04
C PRO A 247 -20.12 -2.78 -14.10
N GLU A 248 -21.02 -3.60 -14.64
CA GLU A 248 -21.81 -4.58 -13.86
C GLU A 248 -20.92 -5.69 -13.30
N ASN A 249 -20.01 -6.22 -14.13
CA ASN A 249 -19.08 -7.27 -13.71
C ASN A 249 -18.05 -6.75 -12.71
N ARG A 250 -17.59 -5.50 -12.89
CA ARG A 250 -16.72 -4.81 -11.93
C ARG A 250 -17.41 -4.67 -10.58
N MET A 251 -18.63 -4.14 -10.56
CA MET A 251 -19.42 -3.99 -9.33
C MET A 251 -19.60 -5.34 -8.62
N LYS A 252 -19.96 -6.40 -9.37
CA LYS A 252 -20.07 -7.77 -8.82
C LYS A 252 -18.76 -8.27 -8.22
N ALA A 253 -17.63 -8.03 -8.88
CA ALA A 253 -16.31 -8.45 -8.40
C ALA A 253 -15.90 -7.66 -7.15
N GLU A 254 -16.15 -6.35 -7.12
CA GLU A 254 -15.94 -5.47 -5.98
C GLU A 254 -16.80 -5.90 -4.77
N GLU A 255 -18.08 -6.21 -4.97
CA GLU A 255 -18.94 -6.72 -3.89
C GLU A 255 -18.44 -8.03 -3.30
N ALA A 256 -17.90 -8.93 -4.14
CA ALA A 256 -17.30 -10.18 -3.70
C ALA A 256 -16.05 -9.93 -2.83
N VAL A 257 -15.16 -9.02 -3.25
CA VAL A 257 -13.96 -8.64 -2.47
C VAL A 257 -14.34 -7.90 -1.18
N LYS A 258 -15.34 -7.01 -1.21
CA LYS A 258 -15.84 -6.31 -0.03
C LYS A 258 -16.46 -7.28 0.98
N ARG A 259 -17.14 -8.32 0.53
CA ARG A 259 -17.67 -9.40 1.38
C ARG A 259 -16.54 -10.21 2.02
N ASP A 260 -15.49 -10.54 1.27
CA ASP A 260 -14.30 -11.21 1.82
C ASP A 260 -13.61 -10.35 2.88
N LEU A 261 -13.40 -9.06 2.61
CA LEU A 261 -12.86 -8.11 3.58
C LEU A 261 -13.66 -8.10 4.89
N LYS A 262 -15.01 -8.03 4.81
CA LYS A 262 -15.88 -8.11 5.99
C LYS A 262 -15.69 -9.41 6.77
N ASN A 263 -15.54 -10.53 6.08
CA ASN A 263 -15.32 -11.84 6.71
C ASN A 263 -13.95 -11.90 7.42
N LEU A 264 -12.88 -11.41 6.77
CA LEU A 264 -11.54 -11.36 7.36
C LEU A 264 -11.49 -10.47 8.61
N LEU A 265 -12.16 -9.31 8.58
CA LEU A 265 -12.27 -8.43 9.74
C LEU A 265 -13.05 -9.09 10.89
N LYS A 266 -14.16 -9.79 10.57
CA LYS A 266 -14.93 -10.56 11.55
C LYS A 266 -14.10 -11.69 12.18
N GLU A 267 -13.29 -12.40 11.40
CA GLU A 267 -12.37 -13.42 11.90
C GLU A 267 -11.37 -12.83 12.92
N LYS A 268 -10.91 -11.60 12.67
CA LYS A 268 -10.06 -10.84 13.60
C LYS A 268 -10.81 -10.15 14.74
N LYS A 269 -12.11 -10.41 14.89
CA LYS A 269 -13.00 -9.78 15.90
C LYS A 269 -12.98 -8.25 15.81
N PHE A 270 -12.78 -7.73 14.61
CA PHE A 270 -12.75 -6.31 14.33
C PHE A 270 -14.15 -5.81 13.93
N ASN A 271 -14.65 -4.79 14.64
CA ASN A 271 -15.98 -4.23 14.40
C ASN A 271 -15.89 -3.06 13.41
N TRP A 272 -15.94 -3.37 12.12
CA TRP A 272 -15.82 -2.36 11.08
C TRP A 272 -17.09 -1.53 10.90
N ASP A 273 -16.95 -0.20 10.92
CA ASP A 273 -18.03 0.77 10.68
C ASP A 273 -18.34 1.00 9.18
N ASN A 274 -17.73 0.21 8.28
CA ASN A 274 -17.73 0.36 6.82
C ASN A 274 -16.96 1.59 6.29
N ASN A 275 -16.18 2.30 7.11
CA ASN A 275 -15.36 3.42 6.68
C ASN A 275 -13.87 3.06 6.63
N PHE A 276 -13.18 3.63 5.65
CA PHE A 276 -11.73 3.66 5.64
C PHE A 276 -11.24 4.90 6.37
N TYR A 277 -10.16 4.75 7.12
CA TYR A 277 -9.58 5.85 7.87
C TYR A 277 -9.12 6.96 6.94
N THR A 278 -9.52 8.19 7.25
CA THR A 278 -9.04 9.38 6.56
C THR A 278 -8.29 10.23 7.56
N PRO A 279 -6.99 10.50 7.34
CA PRO A 279 -6.22 11.34 8.22
C PRO A 279 -6.77 12.77 8.20
N GLU A 280 -6.73 13.45 9.33
CA GLU A 280 -7.15 14.85 9.45
C GLU A 280 -6.00 15.71 9.97
N ARG A 281 -6.06 16.99 9.61
CA ARG A 281 -5.12 17.98 10.12
C ARG A 281 -5.33 18.15 11.62
N VAL A 282 -4.22 18.23 12.33
CA VAL A 282 -4.15 18.55 13.77
C VAL A 282 -4.12 20.05 13.96
#